data_AF-A0A6P6T256-F1
#
_entry.id   AF-A0A6P6T256-F1
#
_cell.length_a   1.000
_cell.length_b   1.000
_cell.length_c   1.000
_cell.angle_alpha   90.00
_cell.angle_beta   90.00
_cell.angle_gamma   90.00
#
_symmetry.space_group_name_H-M   'P 1'
#
loop_
_entity.id
_entity.type
_entity.pdbx_description
1 polymer ?
#
loop_
_entity_poly.entity_id
_entity_poly.type
_entity_poly.pdbx_seq_one_letter_code
_entity_poly.pdbx_strand_id
1 'polypeptide(L)'
;MLGLKSIIAVCLVFMFAVCLTLIFVFLASPNLEKGPKCEHQFICGKIRINVGWPFQVEGVDFKSCGESDVRLSCEHNRTVLYLGPNSNKYYVAEESIRKIMHSKSIRIMDPGVVKNNCSTVPLYSILDFSYSPLSPGSDAFLLIFVTCKRPVHSSMYVDTSPCLTAREFSNQEIAYQSNYSYVVVSKSSDLVASDIEETCTIHKIITSRFQHSLNVNLSFQDIHDAMASGFELKWGYMNICEASIFSKCIL
;
A
#
# COMPACT_ATOMS: atom_id res chain seq x y z
N MET A 1 -30.18 57.94 -39.96
CA MET A 1 -30.05 56.61 -40.57
C MET A 1 -28.57 56.28 -40.67
N LEU A 2 -28.01 55.56 -39.69
CA LEU A 2 -26.63 55.05 -39.84
C LEU A 2 -26.65 54.03 -40.98
N GLY A 3 -25.93 54.33 -42.07
CA GLY A 3 -25.90 53.49 -43.26
C GLY A 3 -25.35 52.11 -42.96
N LEU A 4 -25.90 51.08 -43.60
CA LEU A 4 -25.56 49.67 -43.48
C LEU A 4 -24.03 49.40 -43.51
N LYS A 5 -23.28 50.19 -44.30
CA LYS A 5 -21.81 50.15 -44.37
C LYS A 5 -21.12 50.47 -43.03
N SER A 6 -21.68 51.41 -42.26
CA SER A 6 -21.13 51.81 -40.96
C SER A 6 -21.34 50.70 -39.91
N ILE A 7 -22.48 50.01 -39.98
CA ILE A 7 -22.79 48.88 -39.07
C ILE A 7 -21.86 47.70 -39.36
N ILE A 8 -21.63 47.37 -40.64
CA ILE A 8 -20.71 46.29 -41.04
C ILE A 8 -19.28 46.59 -40.59
N ALA A 9 -18.81 47.83 -40.72
CA ALA A 9 -17.48 48.24 -40.28
C ALA A 9 -17.31 48.10 -38.76
N VAL A 10 -18.30 48.50 -37.97
CA VAL A 10 -18.29 48.36 -36.50
C VAL A 10 -18.29 46.88 -36.09
N CYS A 11 -19.09 46.04 -36.76
CA CYS A 11 -19.08 44.59 -36.51
C CYS A 11 -17.73 43.95 -36.83
N LEU A 12 -17.09 44.32 -37.95
CA LEU A 12 -15.78 43.78 -38.33
C LEU A 12 -14.69 44.16 -37.32
N VAL A 13 -14.68 45.40 -36.84
CA VAL A 13 -13.73 45.87 -35.81
C VAL A 13 -13.96 45.14 -34.49
N PHE A 14 -15.21 44.95 -34.09
CA PHE A 14 -15.55 44.21 -32.88
C PHE A 14 -15.13 42.74 -32.96
N MET A 15 -15.40 42.07 -34.08
CA MET A 15 -14.99 40.69 -34.31
C MET A 15 -13.46 40.53 -34.31
N PHE A 16 -12.74 41.47 -34.92
CA PHE A 16 -11.28 41.46 -34.92
C PHE A 16 -10.70 41.67 -33.51
N ALA A 17 -11.28 42.59 -32.72
CA ALA A 17 -10.87 42.82 -31.34
C ALA A 17 -11.13 41.60 -30.44
N VAL A 18 -12.29 40.93 -30.59
CA VAL A 18 -12.61 39.69 -29.88
C VAL A 18 -11.67 38.55 -30.31
N CYS A 19 -11.31 38.46 -31.58
CA CYS A 19 -10.38 37.45 -32.06
C CYS A 19 -8.97 37.68 -31.49
N LEU A 20 -8.50 38.94 -31.47
CA LEU A 20 -7.22 39.31 -30.87
C LEU A 20 -7.17 39.03 -29.37
N THR A 21 -8.24 39.30 -28.62
CA THR A 21 -8.29 39.00 -27.18
C THR A 21 -8.29 37.51 -26.92
N LEU A 22 -9.03 36.72 -27.70
CA LEU A 22 -9.00 35.25 -27.61
C LEU A 22 -7.61 34.70 -27.92
N ILE A 23 -6.95 35.17 -28.97
CA ILE A 23 -5.57 34.76 -29.31
C ILE A 23 -4.60 35.13 -28.18
N PHE A 24 -4.72 36.31 -27.59
CA PHE A 24 -3.91 36.70 -26.43
C PHE A 24 -4.17 35.81 -25.21
N VAL A 25 -5.41 35.40 -24.95
CA VAL A 25 -5.73 34.46 -23.85
C VAL A 25 -5.14 33.06 -24.12
N PHE A 26 -5.16 32.58 -25.38
CA PHE A 26 -4.55 31.30 -25.75
C PHE A 26 -3.02 31.33 -25.73
N LEU A 27 -2.40 32.45 -26.16
CA LEU A 27 -0.94 32.60 -26.18
C LEU A 27 -0.35 33.00 -24.82
N ALA A 28 -1.11 33.73 -23.99
CA ALA A 28 -0.73 34.09 -22.63
C ALA A 28 -1.19 33.06 -21.60
N SER A 29 -1.69 31.90 -22.04
CA SER A 29 -1.76 30.74 -21.16
C SER A 29 -0.33 30.53 -20.63
N PRO A 30 -0.08 30.70 -19.32
CA PRO A 30 1.24 30.45 -18.79
C PRO A 30 1.56 29.02 -19.18
N ASN A 31 2.77 28.81 -19.73
CA ASN A 31 3.33 27.48 -19.89
C ASN A 31 2.93 26.71 -18.63
N LEU A 32 2.17 25.63 -18.80
CA LEU A 32 1.87 24.72 -17.70
C LEU A 32 3.24 24.30 -17.19
N GLU A 33 3.73 24.97 -16.14
CA GLU A 33 4.94 24.57 -15.46
C GLU A 33 4.65 23.14 -15.05
N LYS A 34 5.26 22.20 -15.77
CA LYS A 34 5.32 20.82 -15.34
C LYS A 34 5.89 20.94 -13.94
N GLY A 35 5.05 20.68 -12.94
CA GLY A 35 5.48 20.68 -11.55
C GLY A 35 6.77 19.86 -11.43
N PRO A 36 7.63 20.16 -10.43
CA PRO A 36 8.89 19.45 -10.27
C PRO A 36 8.64 17.95 -10.42
N LYS A 37 9.37 17.31 -11.33
CA LYS A 37 9.25 15.85 -11.54
C LYS A 37 9.56 15.18 -10.19
N CYS A 38 8.54 14.59 -9.58
CA CYS A 38 8.64 13.81 -8.35
C CYS A 38 9.30 12.47 -8.70
N GLU A 39 10.61 12.53 -8.94
CA GLU A 39 11.46 11.41 -9.30
C GLU A 39 12.86 11.64 -8.71
N HIS A 40 13.29 10.72 -7.85
CA HIS A 40 14.55 10.78 -7.13
C HIS A 40 15.36 9.53 -7.39
N GLN A 41 16.68 9.68 -7.47
CA GLN A 41 17.56 8.53 -7.58
C GLN A 41 17.68 7.84 -6.22
N PHE A 42 17.21 6.59 -6.15
CA PHE A 42 17.39 5.70 -5.01
C PHE A 42 18.57 4.76 -5.27
N ILE A 43 19.51 4.72 -4.32
CA ILE A 43 20.72 3.89 -4.39
C ILE A 43 20.78 3.01 -3.15
N CYS A 44 20.89 1.70 -3.34
CA CYS A 44 21.12 0.75 -2.25
C CYS A 44 21.98 -0.42 -2.70
N GLY A 45 23.20 -0.53 -2.16
CA GLY A 45 24.19 -1.49 -2.64
C GLY A 45 24.45 -1.36 -4.15
N LYS A 46 24.09 -2.39 -4.92
CA LYS A 46 24.20 -2.41 -6.40
C LYS A 46 22.93 -1.94 -7.12
N ILE A 47 21.88 -1.61 -6.38
CA ILE A 47 20.61 -1.14 -6.95
C ILE A 47 20.71 0.37 -7.16
N ARG A 48 20.36 0.80 -8.38
CA ARG A 48 20.19 2.21 -8.75
C ARG A 48 18.93 2.30 -9.58
N ILE A 49 17.92 2.98 -9.05
CA ILE A 49 16.64 3.18 -9.72
C ILE A 49 16.16 4.59 -9.46
N ASN A 50 15.28 5.07 -10.32
CA ASN A 50 14.52 6.26 -10.01
C ASN A 50 13.21 5.85 -9.33
N VAL A 51 12.87 6.53 -8.25
CA VAL A 51 11.62 6.33 -7.50
C VAL A 51 10.87 7.65 -7.40
N GLY A 52 9.55 7.58 -7.45
CA GLY A 52 8.69 8.75 -7.28
C GLY A 52 7.63 8.47 -6.24
N TRP A 53 6.57 9.29 -6.27
CA TRP A 53 5.39 9.06 -5.44
C TRP A 53 4.90 7.59 -5.59
N PRO A 54 4.56 6.91 -4.49
CA PRO A 54 4.35 7.43 -3.12
C PRO A 54 5.59 7.43 -2.23
N PHE A 55 6.75 6.99 -2.72
CA PHE A 55 7.91 6.76 -1.87
C PHE A 55 8.58 8.07 -1.50
N GLN A 56 8.68 8.33 -0.20
CA GLN A 56 9.65 9.25 0.34
C GLN A 56 11.01 8.56 0.44
N VAL A 57 12.08 9.22 -0.01
CA VAL A 57 13.46 8.69 0.08
C VAL A 57 14.23 9.45 1.15
N GLU A 58 14.96 8.71 1.98
CA GLU A 58 15.82 9.30 3.00
C GLU A 58 16.95 10.15 2.39
N GLY A 59 17.21 11.33 2.97
CA GLY A 59 18.29 12.23 2.53
C GLY A 59 17.93 13.18 1.37
N VAL A 60 16.67 13.21 0.94
CA VAL A 60 16.15 14.19 -0.02
C VAL A 60 15.27 15.20 0.72
N ASP A 61 15.38 16.49 0.38
CA ASP A 61 14.59 17.54 1.02
C ASP A 61 13.08 17.25 0.94
N PHE A 62 12.46 17.16 2.11
CA PHE A 62 11.12 16.64 2.41
C PHE A 62 9.93 17.35 1.70
N LYS A 63 10.15 18.43 0.95
CA LYS A 63 9.10 19.40 0.62
C LYS A 63 8.25 19.10 -0.62
N SER A 64 8.47 18.02 -1.37
CA SER A 64 7.73 17.88 -2.65
C SER A 64 7.47 16.48 -3.21
N CYS A 65 7.83 15.37 -2.55
CA CYS A 65 7.62 14.05 -3.17
C CYS A 65 7.51 12.89 -2.18
N GLY A 66 6.37 12.18 -2.27
CA GLY A 66 6.07 10.99 -1.48
C GLY A 66 5.26 11.28 -0.21
N GLU A 67 4.64 10.23 0.32
CA GLU A 67 3.88 10.29 1.58
C GLU A 67 4.80 10.04 2.77
N SER A 68 4.59 10.75 3.89
CA SER A 68 5.40 10.58 5.12
C SER A 68 5.36 9.15 5.66
N ASP A 69 4.24 8.47 5.43
CA ASP A 69 3.96 7.14 5.95
C ASP A 69 4.44 6.03 5.00
N VAL A 70 5.14 6.38 3.90
CA VAL A 70 5.69 5.44 2.93
C VAL A 70 7.13 5.84 2.61
N ARG A 71 8.06 5.38 3.45
CA ARG A 71 9.47 5.77 3.35
C ARG A 71 10.36 4.61 2.92
N LEU A 72 11.07 4.80 1.81
CA LEU A 72 12.07 3.88 1.28
C LEU A 72 13.46 4.25 1.80
N SER A 73 14.18 3.29 2.35
CA SER A 73 15.53 3.48 2.90
C SER A 73 16.45 2.31 2.50
N CYS A 74 17.75 2.49 2.72
CA CYS A 74 18.77 1.47 2.51
C CYS A 74 19.54 1.23 3.81
N GLU A 75 19.46 0.02 4.33
CA GLU A 75 20.18 -0.38 5.54
C GLU A 75 21.08 -1.57 5.24
N HIS A 76 22.39 -1.42 5.48
CA HIS A 76 23.35 -2.51 5.28
C HIS A 76 23.25 -3.17 3.89
N ASN A 77 23.10 -2.36 2.83
CA ASN A 77 22.86 -2.80 1.44
C ASN A 77 21.54 -3.56 1.20
N ARG A 78 20.59 -3.50 2.14
CA ARG A 78 19.25 -4.06 1.99
C ARG A 78 18.22 -2.93 1.93
N THR A 79 17.38 -2.96 0.89
CA THR A 79 16.27 -2.00 0.76
C THR A 79 15.18 -2.33 1.78
N VAL A 80 14.75 -1.29 2.49
CA VAL A 80 13.76 -1.34 3.55
C VAL A 80 12.63 -0.38 3.22
N LEU A 81 11.40 -0.80 3.47
CA LEU A 81 10.21 0.03 3.38
C LEU A 81 9.64 0.24 4.78
N TYR A 82 9.50 1.49 5.17
CA TYR A 82 8.84 1.92 6.39
C TYR A 82 7.41 2.33 6.08
N LEU A 83 6.45 1.71 6.76
CA LEU A 83 5.02 1.92 6.53
C LEU A 83 4.30 2.44 7.77
N GLY A 84 3.38 3.38 7.53
CA GLY A 84 2.45 3.90 8.52
C GLY A 84 3.09 4.84 9.55
N PRO A 85 2.27 5.41 10.45
CA PRO A 85 2.71 6.39 11.44
C PRO A 85 3.75 5.83 12.42
N ASN A 86 3.73 4.52 12.65
CA ASN A 86 4.67 3.83 13.53
C ASN A 86 6.00 3.50 12.85
N SER A 87 6.16 3.80 11.55
CA SER A 87 7.33 3.39 10.76
C SER A 87 7.61 1.89 10.92
N ASN A 88 6.61 1.06 10.66
CA ASN A 88 6.78 -0.39 10.67
C ASN A 88 7.74 -0.81 9.56
N LYS A 89 8.77 -1.57 9.91
CA LYS A 89 9.89 -1.88 9.02
C LYS A 89 9.63 -3.16 8.23
N TYR A 90 9.73 -3.10 6.91
CA TYR A 90 9.63 -4.28 6.05
C TYR A 90 10.83 -4.40 5.13
N TYR A 91 11.22 -5.63 4.82
CA TYR A 91 12.22 -5.88 3.80
C TYR A 91 11.57 -5.89 2.42
N VAL A 92 12.20 -5.25 1.44
CA VAL A 92 11.68 -5.24 0.07
C VAL A 92 12.31 -6.39 -0.72
N ALA A 93 11.48 -7.12 -1.47
CA ALA A 93 11.94 -8.20 -2.35
C ALA A 93 12.78 -7.65 -3.50
N GLU A 94 14.00 -8.15 -3.71
CA GLU A 94 14.93 -7.60 -4.71
C GLU A 94 14.37 -7.59 -6.14
N GLU A 95 13.65 -8.64 -6.50
CA GLU A 95 13.00 -8.78 -7.80
C GLU A 95 11.87 -7.78 -8.01
N SER A 96 11.30 -7.24 -6.93
CA SER A 96 10.30 -6.18 -6.97
C SER A 96 10.95 -4.83 -7.20
N ILE A 97 12.08 -4.54 -6.53
CA ILE A 97 12.70 -3.21 -6.47
C ILE A 97 12.93 -2.63 -7.87
N ARG A 98 13.49 -3.40 -8.80
CA ARG A 98 13.85 -2.92 -10.14
C ARG A 98 12.65 -2.53 -11.01
N LYS A 99 11.48 -3.10 -10.71
CA LYS A 99 10.24 -2.88 -11.48
C LYS A 99 9.22 -2.04 -10.74
N ILE A 100 9.48 -1.60 -9.50
CA ILE A 100 8.46 -0.96 -8.63
C ILE A 100 7.71 0.18 -9.33
N MET A 101 8.42 1.08 -10.01
CA MET A 101 7.78 2.23 -10.67
C MET A 101 6.95 1.84 -11.90
N HIS A 102 7.34 0.77 -12.60
CA HIS A 102 6.62 0.29 -13.77
C HIS A 102 5.42 -0.59 -13.39
N SER A 103 5.62 -1.55 -12.48
CA SER A 103 4.55 -2.45 -12.02
C SER A 103 3.57 -1.76 -11.08
N LYS A 104 3.96 -0.62 -10.51
CA LYS A 104 3.25 0.06 -9.42
C LYS A 104 2.91 -0.90 -8.29
N SER A 105 3.85 -1.81 -8.02
CA SER A 105 3.73 -2.81 -7.00
C SER A 105 5.06 -3.03 -6.29
N ILE A 106 4.98 -3.28 -4.99
CA ILE A 106 6.12 -3.52 -4.12
C ILE A 106 5.81 -4.75 -3.28
N ARG A 107 6.67 -5.76 -3.41
CA ARG A 107 6.63 -6.94 -2.56
C ARG A 107 7.48 -6.73 -1.32
N ILE A 108 6.88 -6.97 -0.17
CA ILE A 108 7.55 -6.79 1.11
C ILE A 108 7.44 -8.04 1.99
N MET A 109 8.43 -8.25 2.85
CA MET A 109 8.48 -9.31 3.84
C MET A 109 8.54 -8.70 5.24
N ASP A 110 7.69 -9.19 6.14
CA ASP A 110 7.73 -8.84 7.55
C ASP A 110 9.02 -9.43 8.18
N PRO A 111 9.83 -8.62 8.90
CA PRO A 111 11.09 -9.06 9.48
C PRO A 111 10.93 -10.10 10.59
N GLY A 112 9.74 -10.23 11.17
CA GLY A 112 9.40 -11.25 12.16
C GLY A 112 9.22 -12.64 11.56
N VAL A 113 8.98 -12.76 10.25
CA VAL A 113 8.78 -14.05 9.58
C VAL A 113 10.10 -14.55 8.98
N VAL A 114 10.60 -15.68 9.50
CA VAL A 114 11.87 -16.26 9.05
C VAL A 114 11.61 -17.51 8.23
N LYS A 115 12.00 -17.46 6.95
CA LYS A 115 11.86 -18.60 6.02
C LYS A 115 12.48 -19.88 6.61
N ASN A 116 11.80 -21.01 6.43
CA ASN A 116 12.16 -22.34 6.98
C ASN A 116 12.12 -22.45 8.51
N ASN A 117 11.61 -21.44 9.23
CA ASN A 117 11.36 -21.52 10.66
C ASN A 117 9.88 -21.25 10.92
N CYS A 118 9.05 -22.29 10.88
CA CYS A 118 7.61 -22.16 11.01
C CYS A 118 7.15 -21.69 12.41
N SER A 119 8.04 -21.65 13.40
CA SER A 119 7.75 -21.12 14.74
C SER A 119 7.83 -19.60 14.84
N THR A 120 8.01 -18.88 13.72
CA THR A 120 8.03 -17.42 13.70
C THR A 120 6.70 -16.82 13.27
N VAL A 121 6.35 -15.68 13.88
CA VAL A 121 5.13 -14.93 13.56
C VAL A 121 5.46 -13.52 13.07
N PRO A 122 4.58 -12.92 12.27
CA PRO A 122 4.74 -11.52 11.83
C PRO A 122 4.93 -10.57 13.01
N LEU A 123 5.87 -9.65 12.88
CA LEU A 123 6.14 -8.65 13.89
C LEU A 123 4.99 -7.64 13.96
N TYR A 124 4.47 -7.22 12.80
CA TYR A 124 3.46 -6.18 12.71
C TYR A 124 2.08 -6.74 12.32
N SER A 125 1.04 -6.15 12.92
CA SER A 125 -0.32 -6.28 12.40
C SER A 125 -0.52 -5.27 11.27
N ILE A 126 -1.24 -5.68 10.23
CA ILE A 126 -1.49 -4.88 9.04
C ILE A 126 -2.97 -4.97 8.71
N LEU A 127 -3.81 -4.26 9.47
CA LEU A 127 -5.24 -4.20 9.19
C LEU A 127 -5.56 -3.20 8.10
N ASP A 128 -4.98 -2.00 8.21
CA ASP A 128 -5.53 -0.81 7.58
C ASP A 128 -4.54 -0.16 6.62
N PHE A 129 -4.94 -0.12 5.35
CA PHE A 129 -4.28 0.61 4.28
C PHE A 129 -5.10 1.81 3.82
N SER A 130 -6.24 2.11 4.47
CA SER A 130 -7.20 3.13 4.04
C SER A 130 -6.61 4.54 3.96
N TYR A 131 -5.51 4.78 4.68
CA TYR A 131 -4.78 6.04 4.70
C TYR A 131 -3.41 5.98 4.00
N SER A 132 -3.03 4.82 3.44
CA SER A 132 -1.78 4.66 2.71
C SER A 132 -2.06 4.65 1.21
N PRO A 133 -1.20 5.26 0.37
CA PRO A 133 -1.30 5.09 -1.07
C PRO A 133 -1.00 3.64 -1.51
N LEU A 134 -0.42 2.83 -0.61
CA LEU A 134 -0.17 1.42 -0.82
C LEU A 134 -1.34 0.59 -0.29
N SER A 135 -1.87 -0.31 -1.11
CA SER A 135 -2.96 -1.21 -0.76
C SER A 135 -2.67 -2.63 -1.25
N PRO A 136 -3.10 -3.68 -0.54
CA PRO A 136 -2.92 -5.07 -0.96
C PRO A 136 -3.78 -5.43 -2.19
N GLY A 137 -4.72 -4.57 -2.59
CA GLY A 137 -5.66 -4.82 -3.68
C GLY A 137 -6.96 -5.47 -3.21
N SER A 138 -7.94 -5.58 -4.11
CA SER A 138 -9.29 -6.08 -3.80
C SER A 138 -9.38 -7.59 -3.61
N ASP A 139 -8.35 -8.34 -3.99
CA ASP A 139 -8.22 -9.79 -3.86
C ASP A 139 -7.31 -10.20 -2.69
N ALA A 140 -7.18 -9.32 -1.68
CA ALA A 140 -6.39 -9.58 -0.48
C ALA A 140 -7.04 -10.65 0.43
N PHE A 141 -6.19 -11.40 1.10
CA PHE A 141 -6.56 -12.32 2.17
C PHE A 141 -6.37 -11.67 3.54
N LEU A 142 -7.21 -12.04 4.49
CA LEU A 142 -7.04 -11.82 5.91
C LEU A 142 -6.48 -13.09 6.54
N LEU A 143 -5.37 -12.95 7.25
CA LEU A 143 -4.83 -13.95 8.16
C LEU A 143 -5.00 -13.44 9.58
N ILE A 144 -5.82 -14.12 10.39
CA ILE A 144 -6.10 -13.74 11.77
C ILE A 144 -5.56 -14.81 12.70
N PHE A 145 -4.55 -14.45 13.48
CA PHE A 145 -3.95 -15.33 14.47
C PHE A 145 -4.78 -15.31 15.74
N VAL A 146 -5.32 -16.48 16.10
CA VAL A 146 -6.23 -16.62 17.24
C VAL A 146 -5.82 -17.75 18.15
N THR A 147 -6.12 -17.59 19.44
CA THR A 147 -6.12 -18.71 20.39
C THR A 147 -7.52 -18.92 20.93
N CYS A 148 -7.95 -20.16 21.05
CA CYS A 148 -9.31 -20.49 21.49
C CYS A 148 -9.29 -21.40 22.72
N LYS A 149 -10.30 -21.24 23.59
CA LYS A 149 -10.48 -22.10 24.77
C LYS A 149 -11.03 -23.49 24.43
N ARG A 150 -11.72 -23.61 23.30
CA ARG A 150 -12.32 -24.86 22.80
C ARG A 150 -11.86 -25.14 21.37
N PRO A 151 -11.87 -26.41 20.93
CA PRO A 151 -11.59 -26.73 19.54
C PRO A 151 -12.67 -26.13 18.64
N VAL A 152 -12.27 -25.67 17.46
CA VAL A 152 -13.18 -25.07 16.46
C VAL A 152 -13.29 -26.02 15.27
N HIS A 153 -14.51 -26.30 14.84
CA HIS A 153 -14.79 -27.19 13.71
C HIS A 153 -15.23 -26.37 12.49
N SER A 154 -14.28 -25.68 11.87
CA SER A 154 -14.52 -24.88 10.67
C SER A 154 -13.31 -24.95 9.75
N SER A 155 -13.56 -25.04 8.44
CA SER A 155 -12.49 -25.06 7.42
C SER A 155 -11.73 -23.74 7.31
N MET A 156 -12.25 -22.65 7.89
CA MET A 156 -11.55 -21.36 7.93
C MET A 156 -10.40 -21.36 8.95
N TYR A 157 -10.44 -22.24 9.95
CA TYR A 157 -9.49 -22.28 11.05
C TYR A 157 -8.41 -23.32 10.75
N VAL A 158 -7.22 -22.86 10.40
CA VAL A 158 -6.07 -23.72 10.13
C VAL A 158 -5.30 -23.91 11.43
N ASP A 159 -5.18 -25.17 11.87
CA ASP A 159 -4.38 -25.54 13.03
C ASP A 159 -2.91 -25.21 12.78
N THR A 160 -2.29 -24.56 13.76
CA THR A 160 -0.90 -24.11 13.72
C THR A 160 0.10 -25.09 14.31
N SER A 161 -0.39 -26.15 14.96
CA SER A 161 0.44 -27.23 15.49
C SER A 161 1.12 -28.03 14.36
N PRO A 162 2.38 -28.49 14.53
CA PRO A 162 3.24 -28.32 15.71
C PRO A 162 4.09 -27.04 15.68
N CYS A 163 3.93 -26.19 14.67
CA CYS A 163 4.81 -25.06 14.41
C CYS A 163 4.68 -23.95 15.45
N LEU A 164 3.45 -23.63 15.84
CA LEU A 164 3.15 -22.59 16.82
C LEU A 164 2.24 -23.11 17.91
N THR A 165 2.44 -22.56 19.10
CA THR A 165 1.52 -22.68 20.23
C THR A 165 0.98 -21.30 20.58
N ALA A 166 0.06 -21.25 21.56
CA ALA A 166 -0.48 -19.98 22.06
C ALA A 166 0.62 -19.01 22.58
N ARG A 167 1.80 -19.52 22.95
CA ARG A 167 2.90 -18.72 23.51
C ARG A 167 3.55 -17.82 22.46
N GLU A 168 3.74 -18.33 21.25
CA GLU A 168 4.42 -17.61 20.17
C GLU A 168 3.60 -16.42 19.65
N PHE A 169 2.28 -16.38 19.89
CA PHE A 169 1.43 -15.28 19.41
C PHE A 169 1.50 -14.00 20.24
N SER A 170 1.79 -14.08 21.54
CA SER A 170 1.47 -12.97 22.46
C SER A 170 2.66 -12.37 23.22
N ASN A 171 3.87 -12.96 23.19
CA ASN A 171 5.01 -12.53 24.02
C ASN A 171 4.66 -12.34 25.53
N GLN A 172 3.48 -12.76 25.95
CA GLN A 172 2.91 -12.56 27.27
C GLN A 172 2.65 -13.92 27.88
N GLU A 173 2.95 -14.04 29.17
CA GLU A 173 2.72 -15.24 29.96
C GLU A 173 1.24 -15.63 30.08
N ILE A 174 0.29 -14.89 29.50
CA ILE A 174 -1.16 -15.14 29.64
C ILE A 174 -1.64 -16.33 28.77
N ALA A 175 -0.78 -16.87 27.89
CA ALA A 175 -1.10 -17.97 26.98
C ALA A 175 -1.35 -19.35 27.66
N TYR A 176 -1.24 -19.49 28.98
CA TYR A 176 -1.40 -20.78 29.67
C TYR A 176 -2.82 -21.35 29.71
N GLN A 177 -3.85 -20.60 29.33
CA GLN A 177 -5.25 -21.06 29.41
C GLN A 177 -5.88 -21.47 28.06
N SER A 178 -5.20 -21.24 26.93
CA SER A 178 -5.72 -21.58 25.61
C SER A 178 -4.94 -22.75 25.01
N ASN A 179 -5.61 -23.88 24.81
CA ASN A 179 -4.99 -25.10 24.30
C ASN A 179 -4.94 -25.18 22.77
N TYR A 180 -5.63 -24.29 22.07
CA TYR A 180 -5.79 -24.37 20.61
C TYR A 180 -5.37 -23.07 19.94
N SER A 181 -4.54 -23.18 18.91
CA SER A 181 -3.96 -22.07 18.16
C SER A 181 -4.27 -22.23 16.68
N TYR A 182 -4.92 -21.22 16.09
CA TYR A 182 -5.34 -21.24 14.69
C TYR A 182 -4.93 -19.97 13.95
N VAL A 183 -4.80 -20.10 12.63
CA VAL A 183 -4.91 -18.96 11.71
C VAL A 183 -6.24 -19.06 10.99
N VAL A 184 -7.09 -18.05 11.16
CA VAL A 184 -8.29 -17.91 10.35
C VAL A 184 -7.89 -17.32 9.01
N VAL A 185 -8.22 -18.01 7.93
CA VAL A 185 -7.90 -17.62 6.55
C VAL A 185 -9.20 -17.32 5.81
N SER A 186 -9.34 -16.08 5.33
CA SER A 186 -10.48 -15.67 4.51
C SER A 186 -10.09 -14.58 3.53
N LYS A 187 -10.89 -14.34 2.49
CA LYS A 187 -10.74 -13.12 1.70
C LYS A 187 -11.21 -11.92 2.52
N SER A 188 -10.57 -10.78 2.33
CA SER A 188 -10.91 -9.57 3.11
C SER A 188 -12.35 -9.09 2.89
N SER A 189 -12.95 -9.40 1.73
CA SER A 189 -14.34 -9.07 1.40
C SER A 189 -15.37 -9.99 2.05
N ASP A 190 -14.96 -11.19 2.48
CA ASP A 190 -15.90 -12.29 2.79
C ASP A 190 -16.01 -12.52 4.30
N LEU A 191 -15.01 -12.09 5.08
CA LEU A 191 -14.97 -12.28 6.53
C LEU A 191 -15.93 -11.32 7.25
N VAL A 192 -16.78 -11.86 8.11
CA VAL A 192 -17.62 -11.11 9.05
C VAL A 192 -17.23 -11.39 10.50
N ALA A 193 -17.57 -10.48 11.41
CA ALA A 193 -17.20 -10.61 12.82
C ALA A 193 -17.73 -11.91 13.47
N SER A 194 -18.89 -12.40 13.03
CA SER A 194 -19.50 -13.64 13.51
C SER A 194 -18.74 -14.91 13.08
N ASP A 195 -17.81 -14.82 12.13
CA ASP A 195 -16.97 -15.96 11.73
C ASP A 195 -15.87 -16.25 12.77
N ILE A 196 -15.59 -15.28 13.64
CA ILE A 196 -14.67 -15.44 14.76
C ILE A 196 -15.44 -15.99 15.96
N GLU A 197 -15.09 -17.20 16.38
CA GLU A 197 -15.71 -17.88 17.51
C GLU A 197 -15.52 -17.07 18.80
N GLU A 198 -16.59 -16.93 19.58
CA GLU A 198 -16.63 -16.09 20.78
C GLU A 198 -15.56 -16.48 21.82
N THR A 199 -15.16 -17.76 21.83
CA THR A 199 -14.13 -18.25 22.75
C THR A 199 -12.69 -17.99 22.31
N CYS A 200 -12.50 -17.35 21.16
CA CYS A 200 -11.21 -17.05 20.58
C CYS A 200 -10.75 -15.63 20.91
N THR A 201 -9.45 -15.48 21.12
CA THR A 201 -8.76 -14.19 21.31
C THR A 201 -7.90 -13.91 20.09
N ILE A 202 -8.08 -12.74 19.50
CA ILE A 202 -7.30 -12.26 18.35
C ILE A 202 -5.98 -11.67 18.86
N HIS A 203 -4.86 -12.12 18.28
CA HIS A 203 -3.52 -11.64 18.61
C HIS A 203 -2.94 -10.76 17.50
N LYS A 204 -3.09 -11.18 16.25
CA LYS A 204 -2.54 -10.50 15.08
C LYS A 204 -3.47 -10.63 13.89
N ILE A 205 -3.46 -9.62 13.03
CA ILE A 205 -4.20 -9.62 11.76
C ILE A 205 -3.25 -9.12 10.68
N ILE A 206 -3.19 -9.83 9.57
CA ILE A 206 -2.54 -9.39 8.35
C ILE A 206 -3.56 -9.37 7.23
N THR A 207 -3.76 -8.22 6.60
CA THR A 207 -4.46 -8.09 5.33
C THR A 207 -3.41 -8.03 4.23
N SER A 208 -3.35 -9.04 3.37
CA SER A 208 -2.47 -8.92 2.21
C SER A 208 -2.73 -9.85 1.03
N ARG A 209 -2.09 -9.53 -0.09
CA ARG A 209 -2.11 -10.33 -1.30
C ARG A 209 -0.85 -11.17 -1.42
N PHE A 210 -1.01 -12.47 -1.17
CA PHE A 210 0.03 -13.47 -1.34
C PHE A 210 0.11 -13.96 -2.80
N GLN A 211 1.29 -14.43 -3.21
CA GLN A 211 1.53 -14.86 -4.60
C GLN A 211 0.81 -16.17 -4.97
N HIS A 212 0.68 -17.08 -4.00
CA HIS A 212 -0.03 -18.34 -4.18
C HIS A 212 -1.46 -18.18 -3.66
N SER A 213 -2.44 -18.65 -4.44
CA SER A 213 -3.81 -18.69 -3.98
C SER A 213 -3.88 -19.63 -2.78
N LEU A 214 -4.22 -19.06 -1.62
CA LEU A 214 -4.52 -19.79 -0.41
C LEU A 214 -5.85 -20.53 -0.64
N ASN A 215 -5.78 -21.69 -1.32
CA ASN A 215 -6.90 -22.53 -1.74
C ASN A 215 -7.30 -23.54 -0.65
N VAL A 216 -8.24 -24.45 -0.95
CA VAL A 216 -8.79 -25.44 0.01
C VAL A 216 -7.69 -26.38 0.54
N ASN A 217 -7.73 -26.66 1.86
CA ASN A 217 -6.82 -27.53 2.62
C ASN A 217 -5.38 -27.00 2.82
N LEU A 218 -5.25 -25.77 3.27
CA LEU A 218 -3.94 -25.23 3.68
C LEU A 218 -3.48 -25.84 4.98
N SER A 219 -2.21 -26.23 5.02
CA SER A 219 -1.50 -26.41 6.28
C SER A 219 -0.99 -25.06 6.78
N PHE A 220 -0.67 -24.97 8.07
CA PHE A 220 0.00 -23.78 8.58
C PHE A 220 1.38 -23.55 7.94
N GLN A 221 2.07 -24.62 7.53
CA GLN A 221 3.33 -24.50 6.78
C GLN A 221 3.14 -23.75 5.46
N ASP A 222 2.06 -24.02 4.72
CA ASP A 222 1.75 -23.31 3.47
C ASP A 222 1.48 -21.82 3.72
N ILE A 223 0.78 -21.51 4.81
CA ILE A 223 0.53 -20.11 5.23
C ILE A 223 1.84 -19.43 5.61
N HIS A 224 2.69 -20.10 6.38
CA HIS A 224 3.98 -19.57 6.79
C HIS A 224 4.91 -19.31 5.60
N ASP A 225 5.00 -20.26 4.66
CA ASP A 225 5.80 -20.10 3.45
C ASP A 225 5.29 -18.95 2.56
N ALA A 226 3.97 -18.75 2.50
CA ALA A 226 3.37 -17.59 1.84
C ALA A 226 3.77 -16.27 2.52
N MET A 227 3.71 -16.21 3.86
CA MET A 227 4.15 -15.03 4.62
C MET A 227 5.66 -14.76 4.46
N ALA A 228 6.49 -15.81 4.51
CA ALA A 228 7.94 -15.72 4.38
C ALA A 228 8.37 -15.28 2.97
N SER A 229 7.59 -15.63 1.96
CA SER A 229 7.76 -15.16 0.58
C SER A 229 7.37 -13.69 0.40
N GLY A 230 6.67 -13.12 1.39
CA GLY A 230 6.18 -11.76 1.36
C GLY A 230 4.88 -11.58 0.59
N PHE A 231 4.38 -10.37 0.63
CA PHE A 231 3.10 -10.00 0.03
C PHE A 231 3.22 -8.71 -0.80
N GLU A 232 2.34 -8.57 -1.78
CA GLU A 232 2.36 -7.47 -2.73
C GLU A 232 1.45 -6.32 -2.26
N LEU A 233 2.00 -5.11 -2.24
CA LEU A 233 1.25 -3.87 -2.14
C LEU A 233 1.29 -3.15 -3.48
N LYS A 234 0.19 -2.53 -3.86
CA LYS A 234 0.02 -1.76 -5.09
C LYS A 234 -0.34 -0.33 -4.78
N TRP A 235 0.03 0.60 -5.65
CA TRP A 235 -0.47 1.97 -5.61
C TRP A 235 -1.00 2.36 -6.97
N GLY A 236 -2.08 3.13 -6.97
CA GLY A 236 -2.51 3.91 -8.12
C GLY A 236 -2.17 5.37 -7.86
N TYR A 237 -2.21 6.20 -8.91
CA TYR A 237 -2.39 7.63 -8.66
C TYR A 237 -3.76 7.77 -8.01
N MET A 238 -3.79 7.86 -6.69
CA MET A 238 -4.96 8.34 -6.00
C MET A 238 -5.16 9.76 -6.53
N ASN A 239 -6.37 10.07 -7.02
CA ASN A 239 -6.80 11.44 -7.19
C ASN A 239 -6.90 12.03 -5.78
N ILE A 240 -5.77 12.37 -5.17
CA ILE A 240 -5.73 13.16 -3.96
C ILE A 240 -6.06 14.58 -4.42
N CYS A 241 -7.36 14.82 -4.60
CA CYS A 241 -7.87 16.16 -4.46
C CYS A 241 -7.66 16.50 -2.99
N GLU A 242 -6.51 17.11 -2.68
CA GLU A 242 -6.36 17.79 -1.41
C GLU A 242 -7.55 18.77 -1.32
N ALA A 243 -8.34 18.68 -0.27
CA ALA A 243 -9.31 19.71 0.07
C ALA A 243 -8.55 20.94 0.58
N SER A 244 -7.65 21.48 -0.24
CA SER A 244 -7.11 22.82 -0.10
C SER A 244 -7.91 23.72 -1.03
N ILE A 245 -8.19 24.94 -0.56
CA ILE A 245 -9.13 25.91 -1.14
C ILE A 245 -8.77 26.34 -2.59
N PHE A 246 -7.69 25.81 -3.17
CA PHE A 246 -7.31 25.99 -4.57
C PHE A 246 -7.03 24.65 -5.25
N SER A 247 -8.07 24.10 -5.88
CA SER A 247 -7.99 22.90 -6.70
C SER A 247 -6.96 23.05 -7.83
N LYS A 248 -5.85 22.32 -7.74
CA LYS A 248 -5.03 21.94 -8.89
C LYS A 248 -4.78 20.44 -8.85
N CYS A 249 -5.61 19.69 -9.58
CA CYS A 249 -5.26 18.33 -9.98
C CYS A 249 -4.20 18.43 -11.09
N ILE A 250 -3.02 17.87 -10.86
CA ILE A 250 -1.98 17.77 -11.89
C ILE A 250 -2.16 16.41 -12.59
N LEU A 251 -2.49 16.47 -13.87
CA LEU A 251 -2.51 15.33 -14.81
C LEU A 251 -1.09 14.92 -15.21
#